data_AF-A0AAJ4CRZ1-F1
#
_entry.id   AF-A0AAJ4CRZ1-F1
#
_cell.length_a   1.000
_cell.length_b   1.000
_cell.length_c   1.000
_cell.angle_alpha   90.00
_cell.angle_beta   90.00
_cell.angle_gamma   90.00
#
_symmetry.space_group_name_H-M   'P 1'
#
loop_
_entity.id
_entity.type
_entity.pdbx_description
1 polymer ?
#
loop_
_entity_poly.entity_id
_entity_poly.type
_entity_poly.pdbx_seq_one_letter_code
_entity_poly.pdbx_strand_id
1 'polypeptide(L)' 'MLNDGDGFELLIKSSGSKIWQFRYIRPVTQKRAKKSIGHYPSVTLADARYYRTQSRSLLAKQIDP' A
#
# COMPACT_ATOMS: atom_id res chain seq x y z
N MET A 1 -8.65 -6.99 -9.47
CA MET A 1 -7.57 -6.22 -8.83
C MET A 1 -6.47 -6.06 -9.86
N LEU A 2 -6.02 -4.84 -10.15
CA LEU A 2 -4.78 -4.64 -10.89
C LEU A 2 -3.66 -4.73 -9.86
N ASN A 3 -2.87 -5.79 -9.94
CA ASN A 3 -1.82 -6.10 -8.99
C ASN A 3 -0.50 -5.64 -9.60
N ASP A 4 0.03 -4.51 -9.14
CA ASP A 4 1.31 -3.96 -9.62
C ASP A 4 2.52 -4.74 -9.06
N GLY A 5 2.28 -5.79 -8.26
CA GLY A 5 3.30 -6.58 -7.58
C GLY A 5 3.75 -5.98 -6.25
N ASP A 6 4.44 -6.78 -5.43
CA ASP A 6 5.02 -6.38 -4.13
C ASP A 6 4.02 -5.87 -3.06
N GLY A 7 2.79 -6.38 -3.08
CA GLY A 7 1.79 -6.04 -2.05
C GLY A 7 1.13 -4.67 -2.22
N PHE A 8 1.39 -3.96 -3.33
CA PHE A 8 0.70 -2.74 -3.70
C PHE A 8 -0.41 -3.01 -4.71
N GLU A 9 -1.62 -2.54 -4.42
CA GLU A 9 -2.80 -2.79 -5.26
C GLU A 9 -3.74 -1.58 -5.34
N LEU A 10 -4.43 -1.45 -6.47
CA LEU A 10 -5.57 -0.56 -6.60
C LEU A 10 -6.85 -1.32 -6.22
N LEU A 11 -7.43 -0.97 -5.07
CA LEU A 11 -8.74 -1.45 -4.66
C LEU A 11 -9.82 -0.66 -5.40
N ILE A 12 -10.60 -1.35 -6.21
CA ILE A 12 -11.78 -0.80 -6.90
C ILE A 12 -13.01 -1.29 -6.15
N LYS A 13 -13.75 -0.37 -5.54
CA LYS A 13 -15.03 -0.67 -4.87
C LYS A 13 -16.13 -0.82 -5.91
N SER A 14 -17.20 -1.55 -5.55
CA SER A 14 -18.42 -1.65 -6.36
C SER A 14 -19.06 -0.28 -6.67
N SER A 15 -18.83 0.72 -5.80
CA SER A 15 -19.23 2.11 -6.02
C SER A 15 -18.43 2.86 -7.09
N GLY A 16 -17.42 2.23 -7.70
CA GLY A 16 -16.50 2.87 -8.65
C GLY A 16 -15.35 3.65 -8.00
N SER A 17 -15.34 3.80 -6.67
CA SER A 17 -14.25 4.45 -5.95
C SER A 17 -12.97 3.61 -6.01
N LYS A 18 -11.84 4.26 -6.27
CA LYS A 18 -10.52 3.62 -6.42
C LYS A 18 -9.60 4.07 -5.30
N ILE A 19 -8.98 3.13 -4.57
CA ILE A 19 -8.14 3.39 -3.40
C ILE A 19 -6.83 2.63 -3.55
N TRP A 20 -5.72 3.30 -3.35
CA TRP A 20 -4.41 2.66 -3.26
C TRP A 20 -4.25 1.98 -1.91
N GLN A 21 -3.95 0.68 -1.92
CA GLN A 21 -3.67 -0.10 -0.72
C GLN A 21 -2.28 -0.74 -0.78
N PHE A 22 -1.59 -0.66 0.34
CA PHE A 22 -0.33 -1.36 0.58
C PHE A 22 -0.54 -2.45 1.63
N ARG A 23 -0.23 -3.69 1.25
CA ARG A 23 -0.31 -4.88 2.08
C ARG A 23 1.08 -5.30 2.50
N TYR A 24 1.26 -5.52 3.79
CA TYR A 24 2.54 -5.89 4.37
C TYR A 24 2.38 -6.79 5.59
N ILE A 25 3.50 -7.30 6.11
CA ILE A 25 3.55 -8.04 7.37
C ILE A 25 4.20 -7.11 8.39
N ARG A 26 3.53 -6.90 9.53
CA ARG A 26 4.09 -6.07 10.60
C ARG A 26 5.37 -6.74 11.12
N PRO A 27 6.48 -6.00 11.24
CA PRO A 27 7.77 -6.59 11.62
C PRO A 27 7.73 -7.20 13.03
N VAL A 28 7.05 -6.53 13.97
CA VAL A 28 6.99 -6.96 15.38
C VAL A 28 6.00 -8.12 15.60
N THR A 29 4.78 -8.01 15.07
CA THR A 29 3.71 -8.97 15.37
C THR A 29 3.61 -10.10 14.36
N GLN A 30 4.32 -10.01 13.23
CA GLN A 30 4.23 -10.95 12.10
C GLN A 30 2.80 -11.13 11.54
N LYS A 31 1.89 -10.20 11.88
CA LYS A 31 0.51 -10.20 11.39
C LYS A 31 0.41 -9.45 10.07
N ARG A 32 -0.43 -9.95 9.17
CA ARG A 32 -0.79 -9.27 7.92
C ARG A 32 -1.51 -7.96 8.24
N ALA A 33 -1.07 -6.88 7.62
CA ALA A 33 -1.65 -5.56 7.72
C ALA A 33 -1.90 -4.97 6.33
N LYS A 34 -2.84 -4.02 6.29
CA LYS A 34 -3.14 -3.24 5.10
C LYS A 34 -3.20 -1.78 5.48
N LYS A 35 -2.59 -0.91 4.67
CA LYS A 35 -2.64 0.53 4.81
C LYS A 35 -3.25 1.14 3.56
N SER A 36 -4.27 1.98 3.74
CA SER A 36 -4.83 2.78 2.65
C SER A 36 -4.01 4.05 2.52
N ILE A 37 -3.49 4.31 1.32
CA ILE A 37 -2.64 5.48 1.02
C ILE A 37 -3.51 6.68 0.63
N GLY A 38 -4.56 6.42 -0.15
CA GLY A 38 -5.51 7.45 -0.56
C GLY A 38 -6.31 7.06 -1.80
N HIS A 39 -7.18 7.97 -2.22
CA HIS A 39 -8.07 7.77 -3.36
C HIS A 39 -7.40 8.17 -4.68
N TYR A 40 -7.62 7.40 -5.73
CA TYR A 40 -7.32 7.82 -7.10
C TYR A 40 -8.46 8.72 -7.62
N PRO A 41 -8.19 9.79 -8.38
CA PRO A 41 -6.89 10.21 -8.91
C PRO A 41 -6.08 11.13 -8.00
N SER A 42 -6.60 11.53 -6.84
CA SER A 42 -5.95 12.47 -5.91
C SER A 42 -4.54 12.02 -5.48
N VAL A 43 -4.36 10.71 -5.30
CA VAL A 43 -3.04 10.07 -5.16
C VAL A 43 -2.70 9.42 -6.49
N THR A 44 -1.61 9.87 -7.10
CA THR A 44 -1.15 9.34 -8.38
C THR A 44 -0.47 7.98 -8.20
N LEU A 45 -0.32 7.23 -9.30
CA LEU A 45 0.45 5.99 -9.28
C LEU A 45 1.92 6.23 -8.86
N ALA A 46 2.50 7.38 -9.23
CA ALA A 46 3.86 7.73 -8.88
C ALA A 46 4.00 7.95 -7.36
N ASP A 47 3.09 8.72 -6.75
CA ASP A 47 3.08 8.96 -5.30
C ASP A 47 2.91 7.66 -4.52
N ALA A 48 2.02 6.80 -5.01
CA ALA A 48 1.73 5.54 -4.37
C ALA A 48 2.93 4.55 -4.47
N ARG A 49 3.66 4.55 -5.59
CA ARG A 49 4.94 3.84 -5.74
C ARG A 49 6.03 4.41 -4.84
N TYR A 50 6.09 5.73 -4.67
CA TYR A 50 7.02 6.37 -3.75
C TYR A 50 6.74 5.94 -2.30
N TYR A 51 5.48 5.97 -1.87
CA TYR A 51 5.07 5.50 -0.55
C TYR A 51 5.45 4.03 -0.32
N ARG A 52 5.27 3.16 -1.33
CA ARG A 52 5.68 1.75 -1.27
C ARG A 52 7.16 1.62 -0.97
N THR A 53 8.01 2.35 -1.68
CA THR A 53 9.47 2.30 -1.49
C THR A 53 9.87 2.75 -0.08
N GLN A 54 9.29 3.85 0.41
CA GLN A 54 9.52 4.34 1.77
C GLN A 54 9.09 3.32 2.82
N SER A 55 7.88 2.75 2.67
CA SER A 55 7.32 1.74 3.57
C SER A 55 8.21 0.49 3.62
N ARG A 56 8.71 0.02 2.48
CA ARG A 56 9.65 -1.12 2.44
C ARG A 56 10.96 -0.80 3.14
N SER A 57 11.48 0.43 3.00
CA SER A 57 12.68 0.83 3.73
C SER A 57 12.46 0.85 5.25
N LEU A 58 11.28 1.24 5.73
CA LEU A 58 10.92 1.17 7.15
C LEU A 58 10.81 -0.27 7.64
N LEU A 59 10.14 -1.13 6.86
CA LEU A 59 10.01 -2.56 7.19
C LEU A 59 11.37 -3.26 7.28
N ALA A 60 12.32 -2.94 6.40
CA ALA A 60 13.68 -3.47 6.45
C ALA A 60 14.40 -3.07 7.76
N LYS A 61 14.05 -1.91 8.33
CA LYS A 61 14.53 -1.44 9.63
C LYS A 61 13.70 -1.97 10.81
N GLN A 62 12.79 -2.92 10.57
CA GLN A 62 11.83 -3.45 11.55
C GLN A 62 10.89 -2.38 12.14
N ILE A 63 10.63 -1.31 11.39
CA ILE A 63 9.72 -0.22 11.77
C ILE A 63 8.38 -0.40 11.04
N ASP A 64 7.27 -0.22 11.76
CA ASP A 64 5.91 -0.29 11.22
C ASP A 64 5.57 1.00 10.43
N PRO A 65 5.20 0.93 9.14
CA PRO A 65 4.91 2.10 8.28
C PRO A 65 3.55 2.81 8.47
#